data_AF-A0A821S982-F1
#
_entry.id   AF-A0A821S982-F1
#
_cell.length_a   1.000
_cell.length_b   1.000
_cell.length_c   1.000
_cell.angle_alpha   90.00
_cell.angle_beta   90.00
_cell.angle_gamma   90.00
#
_symmetry.space_group_name_H-M   'P 1'
#
loop_
_entity.id
_entity.type
_entity.pdbx_description
1 polymer ?
#
loop_
_entity_poly.entity_id
_entity_poly.type
_entity_poly.pdbx_seq_one_letter_code
_entity_poly.pdbx_strand_id
1 'polypeptide(L)'
;YYTSSSACCLGVIRPGNACCGTQGYYTSTSTCCNGVILAGNACCGSQAYYKSTSTCCNGVILAGNACCGSQAYYTSSQVCCNGILKA
;
A
#
# COMPACT_ATOMS: atom_id res chain seq x y z
N TYR A 1 13.03 -19.72 11.97
CA TYR A 1 12.30 -19.98 10.72
C TYR A 1 10.85 -19.58 10.93
N TYR A 2 10.49 -18.33 10.66
CA TYR A 2 9.10 -17.87 10.81
C TYR A 2 8.34 -18.26 9.55
N THR A 3 7.32 -19.09 9.71
CA THR A 3 6.50 -19.62 8.62
C THR A 3 5.68 -18.51 7.97
N SER A 4 5.13 -18.73 6.77
CA SER A 4 4.14 -17.84 6.15
C SER A 4 2.85 -17.64 6.97
N SER A 5 2.76 -18.25 8.15
CA SER A 5 1.63 -18.24 9.08
C SER A 5 1.94 -17.64 10.46
N SER A 6 3.20 -17.34 10.80
CA SER A 6 3.56 -16.74 12.08
C SER A 6 4.72 -15.73 11.97
N ALA A 7 4.66 -14.67 12.78
CA ALA A 7 5.68 -13.63 12.88
C ALA A 7 6.02 -13.35 14.35
N CYS A 8 7.28 -13.07 14.67
CA CYS A 8 7.69 -12.66 16.01
C CYS A 8 7.62 -11.13 16.12
N CYS A 9 6.65 -10.64 16.88
CA CYS A 9 6.44 -9.21 17.11
C CYS A 9 6.82 -8.87 18.55
N LEU A 10 7.93 -8.14 18.72
CA LEU A 10 8.47 -7.73 20.03
C LEU A 10 8.64 -8.91 21.01
N GLY A 11 9.20 -10.01 20.53
CA GLY A 11 9.48 -11.20 21.36
C GLY A 11 8.29 -12.14 21.57
N VAL A 12 7.10 -11.82 21.02
CA VAL A 12 5.91 -12.67 21.11
C VAL A 12 5.53 -13.18 19.72
N ILE A 13 5.27 -14.48 19.61
CA ILE A 13 4.78 -15.08 18.36
C ILE A 13 3.32 -14.67 18.13
N ARG A 14 3.04 -14.11 16.96
CA ARG A 14 1.71 -13.70 16.50
C ARG A 14 1.35 -14.43 15.19
N PRO A 15 0.05 -14.65 14.92
CA PRO A 15 -0.39 -15.12 13.61
C PRO A 15 -0.11 -14.05 12.54
N GLY A 16 0.22 -14.47 11.32
CA GLY A 16 0.59 -13.58 10.21
C GLY A 16 2.05 -13.74 9.79
N ASN A 17 2.47 -13.05 8.74
CA ASN A 17 3.84 -13.10 8.22
C ASN A 17 4.58 -11.75 8.33
N ALA A 18 3.94 -10.75 8.95
CA ALA A 18 4.54 -9.44 9.26
C ALA A 18 3.97 -8.88 10.57
N CYS A 19 4.62 -7.83 11.09
CA CYS A 19 4.23 -7.17 12.34
C CYS A 19 3.86 -5.71 12.13
N CYS A 20 2.81 -5.27 12.82
CA CYS A 20 2.41 -3.87 12.96
C CYS A 20 2.41 -3.55 14.45
N GLY A 21 3.53 -3.03 14.96
CA GLY A 21 3.76 -2.91 16.40
C GLY A 21 3.77 -4.29 17.09
N THR A 22 2.88 -4.50 18.07
CA THR A 22 2.74 -5.76 18.82
C THR A 22 1.82 -6.78 18.14
N GLN A 23 1.19 -6.43 17.03
CA GLN A 23 0.22 -7.25 16.32
C GLN A 23 0.86 -7.90 15.09
N GLY A 24 0.54 -9.18 14.84
CA GLY A 24 0.88 -9.85 13.59
C GLY A 24 -0.23 -9.69 12.56
N TYR A 25 0.12 -9.66 11.28
CA TYR A 25 -0.83 -9.58 10.17
C TYR A 25 -0.34 -10.33 8.93
N TYR A 26 -1.26 -10.60 8.00
CA TYR A 26 -0.96 -11.24 6.72
C TYR A 26 -0.80 -10.18 5.62
N THR A 27 0.39 -10.10 5.03
CA THR A 27 0.69 -9.16 3.93
C THR A 27 -0.08 -9.43 2.64
N SER A 28 -0.71 -10.61 2.53
CA SER A 28 -1.58 -10.97 1.40
C SER A 28 -2.93 -10.26 1.42
N THR A 29 -3.40 -9.82 2.59
CA THR A 29 -4.73 -9.19 2.75
C THR A 29 -4.67 -7.78 3.32
N SER A 30 -3.62 -7.48 4.08
CA SER A 30 -3.53 -6.25 4.88
C SER A 30 -2.14 -5.64 4.81
N THR A 31 -2.05 -4.36 5.18
CA THR A 31 -0.80 -3.60 5.32
C THR A 31 -0.82 -2.81 6.63
N CYS A 32 0.36 -2.45 7.15
CA CYS A 32 0.50 -1.60 8.31
C CYS A 32 0.78 -0.16 7.87
N CYS A 33 -0.15 0.77 8.13
CA CYS A 33 0.04 2.20 7.84
C CYS A 33 0.00 2.98 9.16
N ASN A 34 1.08 3.68 9.49
CA ASN A 34 1.20 4.46 10.73
C ASN A 34 0.79 3.67 12.00
N GLY A 35 1.18 2.40 12.07
CA GLY A 35 0.91 1.54 13.23
C GLY A 35 -0.50 0.93 13.27
N VAL A 36 -1.32 1.14 12.22
CA VAL A 36 -2.66 0.56 12.09
C VAL A 36 -2.66 -0.48 10.97
N ILE A 37 -3.20 -1.68 11.24
CA ILE A 37 -3.41 -2.71 10.23
C ILE A 37 -4.68 -2.38 9.45
N LEU A 38 -4.55 -2.25 8.14
CA LEU A 38 -5.63 -1.86 7.24
C LEU A 38 -5.67 -2.80 6.02
N ALA A 39 -6.86 -2.98 5.45
CA ALA A 39 -7.03 -3.74 4.22
C ALA A 39 -6.36 -3.00 3.04
N GLY A 40 -5.50 -3.68 2.31
CA GLY A 40 -4.70 -3.07 1.25
C GLY A 40 -3.30 -3.64 1.18
N ASN A 41 -2.53 -3.18 0.19
CA ASN A 41 -1.14 -3.61 -0.03
C ASN A 41 -0.17 -2.44 -0.23
N ALA A 42 -0.62 -1.21 0.02
CA ALA A 42 0.18 0.00 0.05
C ALA A 42 -0.45 1.05 0.97
N CYS A 43 0.37 2.01 1.41
CA CYS A 43 -0.04 3.11 2.27
C CYS A 43 0.06 4.45 1.54
N CYS A 44 -0.91 5.32 1.78
CA CYS A 44 -0.90 6.73 1.40
C CYS A 44 -1.11 7.53 2.70
N GLY A 45 -0.01 7.93 3.33
CA GLY A 45 -0.05 8.44 4.70
C GLY A 45 -0.55 7.37 5.69
N SER A 46 -1.62 7.69 6.43
CA SER A 46 -2.28 6.76 7.37
C SER A 46 -3.35 5.87 6.73
N GLN A 47 -3.64 6.04 5.44
CA GLN A 47 -4.66 5.25 4.74
C GLN A 47 -4.01 4.12 3.95
N ALA A 48 -4.68 2.97 3.87
CA ALA A 48 -4.28 1.89 2.98
C ALA A 48 -5.09 1.90 1.68
N TYR A 49 -4.48 1.39 0.63
CA TYR A 49 -5.14 1.20 -0.67
C TYR A 49 -4.62 -0.05 -1.37
N TYR A 50 -5.31 -0.45 -2.44
CA TYR A 50 -4.90 -1.52 -3.34
C TYR A 50 -4.24 -0.94 -4.58
N LYS A 51 -2.97 -1.26 -4.81
CA LYS A 51 -2.21 -0.82 -6.01
C LYS A 51 -2.81 -1.31 -7.33
N SER A 52 -3.71 -2.30 -7.30
CA SER A 52 -4.39 -2.81 -8.49
C SER A 52 -5.44 -1.85 -9.04
N THR A 53 -5.99 -0.95 -8.21
CA THR A 53 -7.08 -0.05 -8.60
C THR A 53 -6.75 1.42 -8.36
N SER A 54 -5.81 1.71 -7.47
CA SER A 54 -5.50 3.07 -7.04
C SER A 54 -4.01 3.30 -6.89
N THR A 55 -3.63 4.56 -6.88
CA THR A 55 -2.27 5.05 -6.61
C THR A 55 -2.32 6.21 -5.61
N CYS A 56 -1.21 6.51 -4.97
CA CYS A 56 -1.08 7.64 -4.04
C CYS A 56 -0.30 8.77 -4.73
N CYS A 57 -0.97 9.88 -5.03
CA CYS A 57 -0.32 11.08 -5.60
C CYS A 57 -0.41 12.22 -4.59
N ASN A 58 0.75 12.73 -4.15
CA ASN A 58 0.84 13.82 -3.15
C ASN A 58 -0.02 13.59 -1.90
N GLY A 59 -0.06 12.35 -1.39
CA GLY A 59 -0.82 12.01 -0.18
C GLY A 59 -2.32 11.79 -0.40
N VAL A 60 -2.80 11.83 -1.65
CA VAL A 60 -4.20 11.52 -1.99
C VAL A 60 -4.28 10.20 -2.74
N ILE A 61 -5.18 9.31 -2.32
CA ILE A 61 -5.47 8.05 -3.02
C ILE A 61 -6.40 8.37 -4.19
N LEU A 62 -5.97 8.03 -5.40
CA LEU A 62 -6.68 8.31 -6.64
C LEU A 62 -6.73 7.06 -7.53
N ALA A 63 -7.77 6.92 -8.35
CA ALA A 63 -7.87 5.84 -9.31
C ALA A 63 -6.81 5.98 -10.42
N GLY A 64 -6.06 4.92 -10.69
CA GLY A 64 -4.91 4.94 -11.60
C GLY A 64 -3.75 4.10 -11.08
N ASN A 65 -2.69 3.98 -11.88
CA ASN A 65 -1.51 3.19 -11.54
C ASN A 65 -0.20 4.02 -11.57
N ALA A 66 -0.26 5.28 -11.99
CA ALA A 66 0.85 6.20 -11.99
C ALA A 66 0.40 7.63 -11.67
N CYS A 67 1.35 8.48 -11.29
CA CYS A 67 1.13 9.90 -11.01
C CYS A 67 1.83 10.76 -12.06
N CYS A 68 1.16 11.82 -12.50
CA CYS A 68 1.75 12.90 -13.28
C CYS A 68 1.50 14.21 -12.52
N GLY A 69 2.51 14.68 -11.79
CA GLY A 69 2.31 15.71 -10.78
C GLY A 69 1.35 15.24 -9.68
N SER A 70 0.27 15.97 -9.44
CA SER A 70 -0.78 15.64 -8.47
C SER A 70 -1.93 14.79 -9.03
N GLN A 71 -1.91 14.47 -10.33
CA GLN A 71 -2.97 13.71 -10.98
C GLN A 71 -2.59 12.24 -11.13
N ALA A 72 -3.51 11.34 -10.83
CA ALA A 72 -3.36 9.94 -11.18
C ALA A 72 -3.83 9.68 -12.61
N TYR A 73 -3.19 8.71 -13.26
CA TYR A 73 -3.55 8.27 -14.61
C TYR A 73 -3.33 6.77 -14.78
N TYR A 74 -3.90 6.23 -15.85
CA TYR A 74 -3.66 4.85 -16.26
C TYR A 74 -2.62 4.82 -17.38
N THR A 75 -1.47 4.21 -17.12
CA THR A 75 -0.38 4.06 -18.11
C THR A 75 -0.78 3.25 -19.35
N SER A 76 -1.90 2.53 -19.30
CA SER A 76 -2.46 1.80 -20.44
C SER A 76 -3.13 2.70 -21.49
N SER A 77 -3.52 3.92 -21.12
CA SER A 77 -4.30 4.82 -21.98
C SER A 77 -3.77 6.24 -22.02
N GLN A 78 -2.73 6.56 -21.26
CA GLN A 78 -2.22 7.91 -21.08
C GLN A 78 -0.70 7.89 -20.84
N VAL A 79 -0.03 8.97 -21.22
CA VAL A 79 1.40 9.21 -20.99
C VAL A 79 1.60 10.54 -20.24
N CYS A 80 2.60 10.58 -19.37
CA CYS A 80 3.05 11.79 -18.70
C CYS A 80 4.38 12.25 -19.31
N CYS A 81 4.43 13.46 -19.85
CA CYS A 81 5.66 14.05 -20.37
C CYS A 81 5.87 15.41 -19.71
N ASN A 82 6.97 15.56 -18.96
CA ASN A 82 7.29 16.79 -18.21
C ASN A 82 6.12 17.32 -17.35
N GLY A 83 5.38 16.43 -16.68
CA GLY A 83 4.25 16.80 -15.83
C GLY A 83 2.94 17.10 -16.57
N ILE A 84 2.92 16.93 -17.90
CA ILE A 84 1.72 17.10 -18.73
C ILE A 84 1.17 15.74 -19.09
N LEU A 85 -0.09 15.48 -18.72
CA LEU A 85 -0.81 14.28 -19.13
C LEU A 85 -1.34 14.41 -20.56
N LYS A 86 -1.16 13.34 -21.32
CA LYS A 86 -1.73 13.15 -22.66
C LYS A 86 -2.41 11.77 -22.70
N ALA A 87 -3.56 11.69 -23.35
CA ALA A 87 -4.19 10.44 -23.72
C ALA A 87 -3.52 9.89 -24.99
#